data_AF-A0A7J7JTQ4-F1
#
_entry.id   AF-A0A7J7JTQ4-F1
#
_cell.length_a   1.000
_cell.length_b   1.000
_cell.length_c   1.000
_cell.angle_alpha   90.00
_cell.angle_beta   90.00
_cell.angle_gamma   90.00
#
_symmetry.space_group_name_H-M   'P 1'
#
loop_
_entity.id
_entity.type
_entity.pdbx_description
1 polymer ?
#
loop_
_entity_poly.entity_id
_entity_poly.type
_entity_poly.pdbx_seq_one_letter_code
_entity_poly.pdbx_strand_id
1 'polypeptide(L)'
;MWKLLHLKTLVVYQMASLLGLFFLSVFQQFIEPDLAIENLEFIDDLIDSSIVQRADVIAPMLNVGNRENEEQLDYYNFWEDISDEGGQVITETSTGISERSVKGCFRVSLVHSFFMVDVRSPVYNSLSFNHTLFKRQEVNKNFNLVGFSKSALSNGANIKVCNNKKYGEIYPPADWFENGNEERKPYLQYKLRKSIWSSATILPSEHVTRKPSQISKDFDMVYIINLKKRAQRRVFMEHIVYELGLQNYQFFDAVDGKQLNDSYLAHLQVSTLPGYKEPYDDRTYLTRGEIGCFLSHYFIWEEAREKGYKSILILEDDAEPVPDMLSQYKLVSAEMKSLNGNWDLLYLGRSPVDETVLKTSDIEGLEHLVSPGYSYWTVAYALSDRGINKVLSHKPLSKMLPSDIYLNILYDMHANEEWKNQFSPRNLVALSASPRLIFPALFPGDDNFVSDTSFEVPEHDEL
;
A
#
# COMPACT_ATOMS: atom_id res chain seq x y z
N MET A 1 14.24 11.77 -32.23
CA MET A 1 14.88 10.48 -32.52
C MET A 1 14.57 9.53 -31.38
N TRP A 2 13.33 9.05 -31.35
CA TRP A 2 12.81 8.12 -30.35
C TRP A 2 13.45 6.76 -30.62
N LYS A 3 14.42 6.36 -29.80
CA LYS A 3 15.19 5.13 -30.06
C LYS A 3 14.27 3.92 -29.96
N LEU A 4 14.28 3.12 -31.03
CA LEU A 4 13.74 1.76 -31.22
C LEU A 4 13.85 0.78 -30.02
N LEU A 5 14.58 1.15 -28.97
CA LEU A 5 14.79 0.33 -27.78
C LEU A 5 13.63 0.45 -26.78
N HIS A 6 12.88 1.56 -26.76
CA HIS A 6 11.76 1.76 -25.82
C HIS A 6 10.44 1.08 -26.28
N LEU A 7 10.29 0.86 -27.58
CA LEU A 7 9.21 0.05 -28.17
C LEU A 7 9.29 -1.44 -27.78
N LYS A 8 10.41 -1.89 -27.20
CA LYS A 8 10.58 -3.27 -26.71
C LYS A 8 10.05 -3.48 -25.28
N THR A 9 9.60 -2.43 -24.59
CA THR A 9 9.13 -2.50 -23.19
C THR A 9 7.61 -2.30 -23.06
N LEU A 10 6.85 -2.49 -24.14
CA LEU A 10 5.38 -2.57 -24.11
C LEU A 10 4.97 -4.03 -23.89
N VAL A 11 4.81 -4.38 -22.62
CA VAL A 11 4.25 -5.63 -22.06
C VAL A 11 2.94 -5.14 -21.42
N VAL A 12 1.69 -5.43 -21.83
CA VAL A 12 1.06 -6.58 -22.49
C VAL A 12 -0.17 -6.07 -23.27
N TYR A 13 -0.23 -6.31 -24.59
CA TYR A 13 -1.49 -6.37 -25.35
C TYR A 13 -1.69 -7.82 -25.81
N GLN A 14 -2.02 -8.69 -24.88
CA GLN A 14 -2.58 -10.00 -25.17
C GLN A 14 -3.73 -10.24 -24.22
N MET A 15 -4.90 -9.71 -24.58
CA MET A 15 -6.23 -10.22 -24.26
C MET A 15 -7.24 -9.29 -24.95
N ALA A 16 -7.35 -9.41 -26.28
CA ALA A 16 -8.44 -8.79 -27.01
C ALA A 16 -9.09 -9.87 -27.88
N SER A 17 -10.24 -10.38 -27.39
CA SER A 17 -11.17 -11.19 -28.18
C SER A 17 -11.72 -10.34 -29.35
N LEU A 18 -12.47 -10.96 -30.26
CA LEU A 18 -13.00 -10.37 -31.51
C LEU A 18 -13.67 -8.97 -31.40
N LEU A 19 -14.09 -8.53 -30.20
CA LEU A 19 -14.54 -7.15 -29.92
C LEU A 19 -13.41 -6.11 -30.07
N GLY A 20 -12.17 -6.46 -29.70
CA GLY A 20 -10.92 -5.70 -29.87
C GLY A 20 -10.71 -5.08 -31.25
N LEU A 21 -11.08 -5.83 -32.29
CA LEU A 21 -10.92 -5.42 -33.69
C LEU A 21 -12.00 -4.41 -34.14
N PHE A 22 -13.16 -4.39 -33.49
CA PHE A 22 -14.22 -3.41 -33.76
C PHE A 22 -13.88 -2.05 -33.12
N PHE A 23 -13.31 -2.05 -31.92
CA PHE A 23 -12.93 -0.82 -31.18
C PHE A 23 -11.94 0.06 -31.94
N LEU A 24 -10.91 -0.54 -32.55
CA LEU A 24 -9.90 0.17 -33.36
C LEU A 24 -10.47 0.82 -34.64
N SER A 25 -11.69 0.44 -35.06
CA SER A 25 -12.33 1.01 -36.26
C SER A 25 -13.15 2.26 -36.00
N VAL A 26 -13.46 2.58 -34.73
CA VAL A 26 -14.35 3.69 -34.34
C VAL A 26 -13.67 4.68 -33.40
N PHE A 27 -12.74 4.24 -32.56
CA PHE A 27 -11.99 5.13 -31.67
C PHE A 27 -10.49 4.90 -31.82
N GLN A 28 -9.74 6.00 -31.91
CA GLN A 28 -8.29 5.97 -31.77
C GLN A 28 -7.92 6.19 -30.31
N GLN A 29 -7.13 5.27 -29.74
CA GLN A 29 -6.69 5.31 -28.34
C GLN A 29 -5.28 5.90 -28.25
N PHE A 30 -5.07 6.78 -27.28
CA PHE A 30 -3.76 7.32 -26.93
C PHE A 30 -3.44 6.93 -25.49
N ILE A 31 -2.28 6.31 -25.29
CA ILE A 31 -1.87 5.71 -24.02
C ILE A 31 -0.42 6.08 -23.76
N GLU A 32 -0.16 6.67 -22.60
CA GLU A 32 1.18 6.97 -22.10
C GLU A 32 1.61 5.88 -21.09
N PRO A 33 2.92 5.68 -20.88
CA PRO A 33 3.44 4.59 -20.05
C PRO A 33 3.24 4.81 -18.54
N ASP A 34 2.79 5.98 -18.14
CA ASP A 34 2.42 6.38 -16.77
C ASP A 34 1.01 5.92 -16.38
N LEU A 35 0.36 5.11 -17.22
CA LEU A 35 -0.99 4.64 -17.00
C LEU A 35 -1.05 3.32 -16.22
N ALA A 36 -1.96 3.28 -15.26
CA ALA A 36 -2.11 2.19 -14.31
C ALA A 36 -3.58 1.72 -14.28
N ILE A 37 -3.98 0.96 -15.31
CA ILE A 37 -5.36 0.45 -15.51
C ILE A 37 -5.55 -0.93 -14.86
N GLU A 38 -6.64 -1.09 -14.11
CA GLU A 38 -7.02 -2.33 -13.43
C GLU A 38 -7.91 -3.26 -14.29
N ASN A 39 -8.83 -2.70 -15.08
CA ASN A 39 -9.74 -3.47 -15.94
C ASN A 39 -10.14 -2.63 -17.16
N LEU A 40 -10.14 -3.22 -18.36
CA LEU A 40 -10.55 -2.55 -19.60
C LEU A 40 -12.07 -2.34 -19.72
N GLU A 41 -12.91 -2.86 -18.82
CA GLU A 41 -14.37 -2.61 -18.78
C GLU A 41 -14.71 -1.11 -18.75
N PHE A 42 -13.81 -0.29 -18.22
CA PHE A 42 -13.95 1.16 -18.19
C PHE A 42 -14.05 1.75 -19.62
N ILE A 43 -13.51 1.07 -20.64
CA ILE A 43 -13.57 1.50 -22.04
C ILE A 43 -15.03 1.48 -22.54
N ASP A 44 -15.81 0.47 -22.17
CA ASP A 44 -17.22 0.38 -22.59
C ASP A 44 -18.01 1.55 -21.98
N ASP A 45 -17.78 1.85 -20.70
CA ASP A 45 -18.36 3.02 -20.02
C ASP A 45 -18.00 4.35 -20.73
N LEU A 46 -16.75 4.49 -21.20
CA LEU A 46 -16.32 5.68 -21.95
C LEU A 46 -16.94 5.76 -23.34
N ILE A 47 -17.15 4.62 -24.02
CA ILE A 47 -17.81 4.61 -25.32
C ILE A 47 -19.26 5.07 -25.17
N ASP A 48 -19.99 4.49 -24.22
CA ASP A 48 -21.36 4.90 -23.92
C ASP A 48 -21.42 6.39 -23.53
N SER A 49 -20.47 6.82 -22.70
CA SER A 49 -20.35 8.22 -22.31
C SER A 49 -20.06 9.12 -23.51
N SER A 50 -19.17 8.75 -24.43
CA SER A 50 -18.84 9.58 -25.59
C SER A 50 -20.04 9.79 -26.52
N ILE A 51 -20.86 8.75 -26.71
CA ILE A 51 -22.08 8.80 -27.51
C ILE A 51 -23.11 9.70 -26.84
N VAL A 52 -23.39 9.49 -25.55
CA VAL A 52 -24.37 10.28 -24.79
C VAL A 52 -23.94 11.74 -24.69
N GLN A 53 -22.65 11.97 -24.46
CA GLN A 53 -22.08 13.30 -24.19
C GLN A 53 -21.65 14.04 -25.45
N ARG A 54 -21.73 13.41 -26.63
CA ARG A 54 -21.24 13.89 -27.93
C ARG A 54 -19.81 14.40 -27.84
N ALA A 55 -18.93 13.59 -27.24
CA ALA A 55 -17.52 13.92 -27.08
C ALA A 55 -16.74 13.52 -28.34
N ASP A 56 -15.91 14.42 -28.85
CA ASP A 56 -14.97 14.14 -29.94
C ASP A 56 -13.68 13.51 -29.41
N VAL A 57 -13.29 13.95 -28.21
CA VAL A 57 -12.20 13.41 -27.41
C VAL A 57 -12.73 13.13 -26.02
N ILE A 58 -12.52 11.92 -25.50
CA ILE A 58 -12.98 11.53 -24.18
C ILE A 58 -11.87 10.85 -23.37
N ALA A 59 -11.78 11.18 -22.10
CA ALA A 59 -10.85 10.56 -21.17
C ALA A 59 -11.57 10.10 -19.89
N PRO A 60 -11.15 9.00 -19.27
CA PRO A 60 -11.46 8.74 -17.87
C PRO A 60 -10.66 9.71 -17.00
N MET A 61 -11.23 10.14 -15.89
CA MET A 61 -10.50 10.89 -14.87
C MET A 61 -9.60 9.91 -14.11
N LEU A 62 -8.31 10.20 -14.11
CA LEU A 62 -7.24 9.44 -13.47
C LEU A 62 -6.40 10.38 -12.59
N ASN A 63 -6.08 9.94 -11.38
CA ASN A 63 -5.27 10.68 -10.42
C ASN A 63 -4.12 9.81 -9.91
N VAL A 64 -3.17 10.41 -9.21
CA VAL A 64 -2.14 9.65 -8.49
C VAL A 64 -2.77 8.81 -7.38
N GLY A 65 -2.40 7.52 -7.34
CA GLY A 65 -2.93 6.56 -6.37
C GLY A 65 -2.45 6.76 -4.92
N ASN A 66 -1.38 7.53 -4.71
CA ASN A 66 -0.91 7.96 -3.39
C ASN A 66 -1.02 9.48 -3.32
N ARG A 67 -1.74 9.99 -2.32
CA ARG A 67 -1.99 11.42 -2.10
C ARG A 67 -1.51 11.80 -0.70
N GLU A 68 -0.22 11.58 -0.43
CA GLU A 68 0.35 11.76 0.91
C GLU A 68 0.78 13.20 1.18
N ASN A 69 0.95 14.02 0.15
CA ASN A 69 1.38 15.41 0.24
C ASN A 69 0.63 16.30 -0.78
N GLU A 70 0.56 17.61 -0.50
CA GLU A 70 -0.27 18.58 -1.23
C GLU A 70 -0.01 18.58 -2.74
N GLU A 71 1.26 18.44 -3.16
CA GLU A 71 1.63 18.36 -4.58
C GLU A 71 1.04 17.13 -5.31
N GLN A 72 0.76 16.02 -4.60
CA GLN A 72 0.15 14.81 -5.16
C GLN A 72 -1.37 14.89 -5.28
N LEU A 73 -2.02 15.77 -4.49
CA LEU A 73 -3.48 15.97 -4.55
C LEU A 73 -3.91 16.59 -5.88
N ASP A 74 -3.06 17.46 -6.44
CA ASP A 74 -3.34 18.26 -7.63
C ASP A 74 -2.87 17.62 -8.95
N TYR A 75 -2.35 16.39 -8.93
CA TYR A 75 -1.92 15.71 -10.16
C TYR A 75 -2.95 14.72 -10.67
N TYR A 76 -3.52 15.08 -11.83
CA TYR A 76 -4.57 14.36 -12.52
C TYR A 76 -4.47 14.55 -14.03
N ASN A 77 -5.10 13.67 -14.80
CA ASN A 77 -4.85 13.53 -16.24
C ASN A 77 -5.60 14.52 -17.15
N PHE A 78 -6.03 15.68 -16.66
CA PHE A 78 -6.77 16.66 -17.44
C PHE A 78 -6.47 18.08 -16.98
N TRP A 79 -6.57 19.07 -17.87
CA TRP A 79 -6.57 20.50 -17.51
C TRP A 79 -7.90 21.12 -17.91
N GLU A 80 -8.58 21.76 -16.96
CA GLU A 80 -9.83 22.48 -17.23
C GLU A 80 -9.59 23.57 -18.28
N ASP A 81 -8.55 24.39 -18.09
CA ASP A 81 -8.12 25.41 -19.03
C ASP A 81 -6.59 25.50 -19.16
N ILE A 82 -6.14 26.10 -20.26
CA ILE A 82 -4.72 26.32 -20.58
C ILE A 82 -4.47 27.82 -20.53
N SER A 83 -3.54 28.26 -19.68
CA SER A 83 -3.17 29.67 -19.57
C SER A 83 -2.54 30.19 -20.87
N ASP A 84 -2.50 31.51 -21.04
CA ASP A 84 -1.83 32.15 -22.19
C ASP A 84 -0.34 31.75 -22.30
N GLU A 85 0.29 31.45 -21.16
CA GLU A 85 1.67 30.99 -21.05
C GLU A 85 1.84 29.48 -21.34
N GLY A 86 0.74 28.75 -21.55
CA GLY A 86 0.73 27.32 -21.85
C GLY A 86 0.78 26.39 -20.64
N GLY A 87 0.47 26.91 -19.44
CA GLY A 87 0.37 26.14 -18.20
C GLY A 87 -1.06 25.71 -17.87
N GLN A 88 -1.21 24.84 -16.89
CA GLN A 88 -2.50 24.44 -16.34
C GLN A 88 -3.12 25.58 -15.52
N VAL A 89 -4.42 25.81 -15.71
CA VAL A 89 -5.22 26.65 -14.82
C VAL A 89 -5.97 25.76 -13.83
N ILE A 90 -5.73 25.94 -12.53
CA ILE A 90 -6.41 25.22 -11.44
C ILE A 90 -7.52 26.13 -10.88
N THR A 91 -8.74 25.60 -10.84
CA THR A 91 -9.92 26.25 -10.24
C THR A 91 -10.59 25.34 -9.20
N GLU A 92 -11.48 25.88 -8.36
CA GLU A 92 -12.32 25.07 -7.45
C GLU A 92 -13.10 23.97 -8.20
N THR A 93 -13.48 24.21 -9.46
CA THR A 93 -14.16 23.23 -10.30
C THR A 93 -13.23 22.07 -10.65
N SER A 94 -11.99 22.37 -11.06
CA SER A 94 -10.98 21.33 -11.34
C SER A 94 -10.67 20.47 -10.11
N THR A 95 -10.58 21.09 -8.93
CA THR A 95 -10.40 20.39 -7.65
C THR A 95 -11.58 19.47 -7.39
N GLY A 96 -12.82 19.98 -7.50
CA GLY A 96 -14.01 19.16 -7.26
C GLY A 96 -14.22 18.00 -8.25
N ILE A 97 -13.78 18.17 -9.51
CA ILE A 97 -13.75 17.08 -10.49
C ILE A 97 -12.70 16.03 -10.09
N SER A 98 -11.48 16.45 -9.73
CA SER A 98 -10.38 15.54 -9.38
C SER A 98 -10.65 14.77 -8.08
N GLU A 99 -11.25 15.42 -7.09
CA GLU A 99 -11.66 14.80 -5.81
C GLU A 99 -12.96 14.00 -5.95
N ARG A 100 -13.63 14.10 -7.10
CA ARG A 100 -14.93 13.47 -7.38
C ARG A 100 -16.04 13.92 -6.42
N SER A 101 -15.90 15.10 -5.82
CA SER A 101 -16.98 15.75 -5.06
C SER A 101 -18.12 16.17 -5.99
N VAL A 102 -17.83 16.41 -7.28
CA VAL A 102 -18.82 16.56 -8.35
C VAL A 102 -18.60 15.45 -9.39
N LYS A 103 -19.63 14.63 -9.62
CA LYS A 103 -19.56 13.48 -10.55
C LYS A 103 -20.23 13.76 -11.89
N GLY A 104 -19.60 13.35 -12.98
CA GLY A 104 -20.12 13.48 -14.34
C GLY A 104 -19.04 13.46 -15.42
N CYS A 105 -19.42 13.97 -16.59
CA CYS A 105 -18.50 14.20 -17.71
C CYS A 105 -18.41 15.69 -18.01
N PHE A 106 -17.21 16.25 -17.89
CA PHE A 106 -16.96 17.69 -17.90
C PHE A 106 -16.19 18.07 -19.15
N ARG A 107 -16.52 19.24 -19.72
CA ARG A 107 -15.74 19.81 -20.81
C ARG A 107 -14.43 20.36 -20.25
N VAL A 108 -13.33 20.01 -20.89
CA VAL A 108 -11.97 20.41 -20.49
C VAL A 108 -11.17 20.84 -21.70
N SER A 109 -10.02 21.45 -21.48
CA SER A 109 -9.15 21.94 -22.55
C SER A 109 -8.05 20.93 -22.92
N LEU A 110 -7.64 20.09 -21.97
CA LEU A 110 -6.61 19.09 -22.18
C LEU A 110 -6.90 17.80 -21.42
N VAL A 111 -6.56 16.68 -22.04
CA VAL A 111 -6.52 15.35 -21.43
C VAL A 111 -5.19 14.68 -21.80
N HIS A 112 -4.65 13.88 -20.88
CA HIS A 112 -3.40 13.13 -21.09
C HIS A 112 -3.45 11.75 -20.41
N SER A 113 -2.34 11.02 -20.45
CA SER A 113 -2.16 9.64 -19.96
C SER A 113 -3.02 8.57 -20.66
N PHE A 114 -4.34 8.75 -20.72
CA PHE A 114 -5.27 7.96 -21.51
C PHE A 114 -6.39 8.84 -22.07
N PHE A 115 -6.63 8.77 -23.38
CA PHE A 115 -7.83 9.32 -23.99
C PHE A 115 -8.17 8.62 -25.31
N MET A 116 -9.43 8.74 -25.71
CA MET A 116 -9.99 8.19 -26.93
C MET A 116 -10.48 9.32 -27.82
N VAL A 117 -10.24 9.21 -29.12
CA VAL A 117 -10.73 10.14 -30.15
C VAL A 117 -11.72 9.40 -31.03
N ASP A 118 -12.93 9.94 -31.20
CA ASP A 118 -13.94 9.36 -32.10
C ASP A 118 -13.53 9.60 -33.56
N VAL A 119 -13.19 8.53 -34.29
CA VAL A 119 -12.76 8.65 -35.69
C VAL A 119 -13.91 9.01 -36.63
N ARG A 120 -15.16 8.91 -36.17
CA ARG A 120 -16.36 9.35 -36.90
C ARG A 120 -16.60 10.85 -36.71
N SER A 121 -15.91 11.49 -35.77
CA SER A 121 -16.04 12.92 -35.55
C SER A 121 -15.61 13.70 -36.80
N PRO A 122 -16.37 14.73 -37.22
CA PRO A 122 -15.98 15.60 -38.32
C PRO A 122 -14.63 16.30 -38.09
N VAL A 123 -14.21 16.46 -36.83
CA VAL A 123 -12.94 17.14 -36.50
C VAL A 123 -11.72 16.23 -36.54
N TYR A 124 -11.91 14.89 -36.60
CA TYR A 124 -10.82 13.90 -36.47
C TYR A 124 -9.65 14.15 -37.42
N ASN A 125 -9.92 14.37 -38.71
CA ASN A 125 -8.88 14.58 -39.72
C ASN A 125 -8.15 15.92 -39.59
N SER A 126 -8.65 16.83 -38.75
CA SER A 126 -8.06 18.15 -38.51
C SER A 126 -7.22 18.21 -37.22
N LEU A 127 -7.23 17.14 -36.42
CA LEU A 127 -6.46 17.06 -35.17
C LEU A 127 -4.98 16.80 -35.46
N SER A 128 -4.09 17.48 -34.73
CA SER A 128 -2.64 17.34 -34.92
C SER A 128 -1.86 17.60 -33.64
N PHE A 129 -0.85 16.77 -33.40
CA PHE A 129 0.17 16.98 -32.35
C PHE A 129 1.25 17.97 -32.77
N ASN A 130 1.18 18.53 -33.98
CA ASN A 130 2.24 19.39 -34.51
C ASN A 130 2.26 20.77 -33.81
N HIS A 131 3.13 20.90 -32.81
CA HIS A 131 3.35 22.13 -32.07
C HIS A 131 3.90 23.29 -32.92
N THR A 132 4.48 23.05 -34.11
CA THR A 132 5.06 24.12 -34.95
C THR A 132 4.02 25.09 -35.50
N LEU A 133 2.73 24.79 -35.34
CA LEU A 133 1.62 25.67 -35.70
C LEU A 133 1.42 26.84 -34.71
N PHE A 134 2.05 26.79 -33.52
CA PHE A 134 1.88 27.79 -32.47
C PHE A 134 3.19 28.55 -32.23
N LYS A 135 3.22 29.85 -32.53
CA LYS A 135 4.41 30.70 -32.34
C LYS A 135 4.46 31.27 -30.92
N ARG A 136 5.60 31.03 -30.26
CA ARG A 136 6.19 31.67 -29.06
C ARG A 136 6.12 30.88 -27.74
N GLN A 137 7.32 30.88 -27.14
CA GLN A 137 7.71 30.75 -25.73
C GLN A 137 8.01 29.37 -25.15
N GLU A 138 9.13 29.36 -24.44
CA GLU A 138 9.84 28.24 -23.82
C GLU A 138 9.05 27.75 -22.60
N VAL A 139 8.35 26.63 -22.72
CA VAL A 139 7.85 25.88 -21.55
C VAL A 139 7.97 24.38 -21.83
N ASN A 140 8.22 23.63 -20.76
CA ASN A 140 8.70 22.26 -20.58
C ASN A 140 7.96 21.13 -21.36
N LYS A 141 8.45 19.89 -21.20
CA LYS A 141 8.13 18.55 -21.80
C LYS A 141 6.74 18.22 -22.43
N ASN A 142 5.70 19.05 -22.34
CA ASN A 142 4.32 18.76 -22.76
C ASN A 142 3.87 19.37 -24.12
N PHE A 143 4.81 19.81 -24.97
CA PHE A 143 4.48 20.47 -26.26
C PHE A 143 3.52 19.69 -27.16
N ASN A 144 3.62 18.35 -27.19
CA ASN A 144 2.81 17.55 -28.09
C ASN A 144 1.34 17.48 -27.65
N LEU A 145 1.08 17.31 -26.36
CA LEU A 145 -0.28 17.25 -25.80
C LEU A 145 -0.94 18.62 -25.80
N VAL A 146 -0.21 19.67 -25.40
CA VAL A 146 -0.72 21.06 -25.50
C VAL A 146 -0.96 21.43 -26.97
N GLY A 147 -0.09 21.01 -27.89
CA GLY A 147 -0.28 21.18 -29.33
C GLY A 147 -1.53 20.47 -29.85
N PHE A 148 -1.75 19.23 -29.42
CA PHE A 148 -2.97 18.47 -29.72
C PHE A 148 -4.23 19.17 -29.19
N SER A 149 -4.25 19.56 -27.92
CA SER A 149 -5.35 20.31 -27.32
C SER A 149 -5.67 21.61 -28.04
N LYS A 150 -4.65 22.42 -28.34
CA LYS A 150 -4.85 23.67 -29.08
C LYS A 150 -5.36 23.42 -30.50
N SER A 151 -4.87 22.37 -31.18
CA SER A 151 -5.39 21.95 -32.48
C SER A 151 -6.86 21.51 -32.39
N ALA A 152 -7.21 20.70 -31.40
CA ALA A 152 -8.56 20.22 -31.17
C ALA A 152 -9.53 21.37 -30.87
N LEU A 153 -9.20 22.24 -29.93
CA LEU A 153 -10.01 23.40 -29.55
C LEU A 153 -10.19 24.38 -30.72
N SER A 154 -9.14 24.63 -31.50
CA SER A 154 -9.21 25.52 -32.68
C SER A 154 -10.12 24.98 -33.80
N ASN A 155 -10.30 23.65 -33.86
CA ASN A 155 -11.21 22.98 -34.77
C ASN A 155 -12.61 22.74 -34.18
N GLY A 156 -12.89 23.28 -32.99
CA GLY A 156 -14.20 23.16 -32.33
C GLY A 156 -14.46 21.81 -31.68
N ALA A 157 -13.43 20.99 -31.42
CA ALA A 157 -13.58 19.71 -30.76
C ALA A 157 -14.19 19.85 -29.36
N ASN A 158 -15.03 18.89 -28.99
CA ASN A 158 -15.58 18.71 -27.67
C ASN A 158 -14.77 17.68 -26.89
N ILE A 159 -13.80 18.18 -26.10
CA ILE A 159 -12.94 17.37 -25.24
C ILE A 159 -13.62 17.22 -23.89
N LYS A 160 -13.76 15.99 -23.40
CA LYS A 160 -14.38 15.68 -22.11
C LYS A 160 -13.57 14.74 -21.25
N VAL A 161 -13.64 14.94 -19.94
CA VAL A 161 -13.17 13.99 -18.92
C VAL A 161 -14.35 13.47 -18.10
N CYS A 162 -14.40 12.17 -17.82
CA CYS A 162 -15.49 11.53 -17.07
C CYS A 162 -14.99 10.93 -15.76
N ASN A 163 -15.69 11.21 -14.65
CA ASN A 163 -15.32 10.73 -13.32
C ASN A 163 -16.48 10.00 -12.59
N ASN A 164 -17.46 9.46 -13.34
CA ASN A 164 -18.63 8.78 -12.78
C ASN A 164 -18.27 7.60 -11.85
N LYS A 165 -17.17 6.89 -12.13
CA LYS A 165 -16.64 5.75 -11.37
C LYS A 165 -15.12 5.84 -11.28
N LYS A 166 -14.47 5.13 -10.37
CA LYS A 166 -12.99 5.05 -10.35
C LYS A 166 -12.53 4.21 -11.55
N TYR A 167 -11.92 4.86 -12.54
CA TYR A 167 -11.52 4.23 -13.82
C TYR A 167 -10.09 3.65 -13.77
N GLY A 168 -9.23 4.21 -12.92
CA GLY A 168 -7.82 3.84 -12.80
C GLY A 168 -7.00 4.93 -12.14
N GLU A 169 -5.68 4.78 -12.15
CA GLU A 169 -4.71 5.70 -11.56
C GLU A 169 -3.58 6.01 -12.56
N ILE A 170 -2.87 7.11 -12.34
CA ILE A 170 -1.64 7.48 -13.07
C ILE A 170 -0.45 7.54 -12.13
N TYR A 171 0.74 7.28 -12.66
CA TYR A 171 1.98 7.43 -11.93
C TYR A 171 2.41 8.90 -11.89
N PRO A 172 3.00 9.36 -10.77
CA PRO A 172 3.61 10.68 -10.74
C PRO A 172 4.78 10.74 -11.75
N PRO A 173 5.05 11.90 -12.37
CA PRO A 173 6.14 12.07 -13.32
C PRO A 173 7.50 11.68 -12.74
N ALA A 174 8.35 11.07 -13.56
CA ALA A 174 9.72 10.73 -13.21
C ALA A 174 10.54 11.94 -12.69
N ASP A 175 10.21 13.12 -13.21
CA ASP A 175 10.75 14.44 -12.89
C ASP A 175 10.62 14.84 -11.41
N TRP A 176 9.64 14.27 -10.71
CA TRP A 176 9.40 14.53 -9.29
C TRP A 176 10.42 13.83 -8.39
N PHE A 177 11.32 13.05 -8.98
CA PHE A 177 12.34 12.31 -8.27
C PHE A 177 13.72 12.80 -8.72
N GLU A 178 14.53 13.29 -7.78
CA GLU A 178 15.81 13.94 -8.07
C GLU A 178 16.84 13.00 -8.73
N ASN A 179 16.64 11.68 -8.67
CA ASN A 179 17.53 10.68 -9.25
C ASN A 179 16.79 9.51 -9.91
N GLY A 180 17.19 9.08 -11.13
CA GLY A 180 16.53 8.00 -11.90
C GLY A 180 16.51 6.58 -11.28
N ASN A 181 17.10 6.37 -10.10
CA ASN A 181 16.89 5.16 -9.29
C ASN A 181 15.60 5.22 -8.45
N GLU A 182 15.06 6.42 -8.26
CA GLU A 182 13.85 6.69 -7.49
C GLU A 182 12.58 6.54 -8.31
N GLU A 183 12.66 6.66 -9.65
CA GLU A 183 11.57 6.30 -10.59
C GLU A 183 11.05 4.86 -10.38
N ARG A 184 11.88 3.95 -9.86
CA ARG A 184 11.50 2.55 -9.58
C ARG A 184 10.66 2.38 -8.31
N LYS A 185 10.75 3.30 -7.35
CA LYS A 185 10.10 3.19 -6.04
C LYS A 185 8.55 3.28 -6.16
N PRO A 186 7.97 4.25 -6.90
CA PRO A 186 6.52 4.34 -7.09
C PRO A 186 5.94 3.21 -7.97
N TYR A 187 6.69 2.74 -8.97
CA TYR A 187 6.24 1.61 -9.81
C TYR A 187 6.16 0.31 -8.99
N LEU A 188 7.17 0.05 -8.16
CA LEU A 188 7.14 -1.09 -7.24
C LEU A 188 5.99 -0.97 -6.25
N GLN A 189 5.78 0.23 -5.68
CA GLN A 189 4.67 0.53 -4.79
C GLN A 189 3.31 0.22 -5.43
N TYR A 190 3.06 0.70 -6.66
CA TYR A 190 1.81 0.38 -7.37
C TYR A 190 1.67 -1.13 -7.60
N LYS A 191 2.74 -1.79 -8.04
CA LYS A 191 2.73 -3.23 -8.30
C LYS A 191 2.38 -4.03 -7.04
N LEU A 192 2.99 -3.66 -5.90
CA LEU A 192 2.72 -4.26 -4.59
C LEU A 192 1.29 -3.97 -4.15
N ARG A 193 0.85 -2.70 -4.18
CA ARG A 193 -0.53 -2.32 -3.85
C ARG A 193 -1.54 -3.05 -4.72
N LYS A 194 -1.43 -3.04 -6.04
CA LYS A 194 -2.42 -3.72 -6.92
C LYS A 194 -2.44 -5.24 -6.79
N SER A 195 -1.34 -5.85 -6.33
CA SER A 195 -1.35 -7.28 -5.98
C SER A 195 -2.19 -7.60 -4.73
N ILE A 196 -2.50 -6.60 -3.89
CA ILE A 196 -3.45 -6.68 -2.76
C ILE A 196 -4.89 -6.71 -3.29
N TRP A 197 -5.18 -5.88 -4.30
CA TRP A 197 -6.54 -5.48 -4.65
C TRP A 197 -7.16 -6.20 -5.85
N SER A 198 -6.34 -6.83 -6.70
CA SER A 198 -6.84 -7.50 -7.90
C SER A 198 -6.36 -8.95 -7.97
N SER A 199 -7.24 -9.83 -8.44
CA SER A 199 -6.86 -11.18 -8.89
C SER A 199 -5.87 -11.18 -10.05
N ALA A 200 -5.55 -10.00 -10.62
CA ALA A 200 -4.56 -9.79 -11.65
C ALA A 200 -3.19 -9.57 -11.02
N THR A 201 -2.46 -10.66 -10.82
CA THR A 201 -1.04 -10.58 -10.51
C THR A 201 -0.29 -9.91 -11.66
N ILE A 202 0.31 -8.74 -11.42
CA ILE A 202 1.24 -8.13 -12.37
C ILE A 202 2.56 -8.90 -12.27
N LEU A 203 2.71 -9.96 -13.06
CA LEU A 203 3.97 -10.70 -13.12
C LEU A 203 5.03 -9.89 -13.89
N PRO A 204 6.30 -9.87 -13.44
CA PRO A 204 7.37 -9.34 -14.28
C PRO A 204 7.43 -10.17 -15.57
N SER A 205 7.72 -9.51 -16.70
CA SER A 205 7.95 -10.20 -17.96
C SER A 205 9.01 -11.30 -17.78
N GLU A 206 8.78 -12.46 -18.39
CA GLU A 206 9.74 -13.57 -18.44
C GLU A 206 11.10 -13.17 -19.03
N HIS A 207 11.17 -12.05 -19.75
CA HIS A 207 12.38 -11.50 -20.35
C HIS A 207 13.13 -10.51 -19.45
N VAL A 208 12.62 -10.22 -18.24
CA VAL A 208 13.24 -9.30 -17.28
C VAL A 208 13.77 -10.09 -16.08
N THR A 209 15.05 -10.44 -16.11
CA THR A 209 15.76 -10.97 -14.94
C THR A 209 16.10 -9.85 -13.97
N ARG A 210 15.44 -9.83 -12.80
CA ARG A 210 15.81 -8.96 -11.67
C ARG A 210 16.59 -9.77 -10.63
N LYS A 211 17.61 -9.16 -10.03
CA LYS A 211 18.14 -9.61 -8.74
C LYS A 211 17.31 -8.90 -7.66
N PRO A 212 16.51 -9.63 -6.87
CA PRO A 212 15.75 -8.99 -5.81
C PRO A 212 16.71 -8.44 -4.75
N SER A 213 16.29 -7.35 -4.11
CA SER A 213 17.03 -6.66 -3.05
C SER A 213 17.14 -7.56 -1.81
N GLN A 214 18.18 -7.44 -0.99
CA GLN A 214 18.42 -8.39 0.12
C GLN A 214 18.18 -7.75 1.49
N ILE A 215 16.98 -7.96 2.08
CA ILE A 215 16.71 -7.71 3.51
C ILE A 215 17.15 -8.91 4.37
N SER A 216 17.04 -10.12 3.81
CA SER A 216 17.08 -11.40 4.53
C SER A 216 18.37 -11.78 5.27
N LYS A 217 19.42 -10.95 5.26
CA LYS A 217 20.69 -11.30 5.93
C LYS A 217 20.69 -11.01 7.43
N ASP A 218 19.74 -10.22 7.92
CA ASP A 218 19.70 -9.81 9.33
C ASP A 218 18.84 -10.72 10.20
N PHE A 219 18.07 -11.63 9.58
CA PHE A 219 17.16 -12.56 10.25
C PHE A 219 17.46 -14.00 9.81
N ASP A 220 17.58 -14.91 10.77
CA ASP A 220 17.78 -16.33 10.48
C ASP A 220 16.54 -16.93 9.80
N MET A 221 15.35 -16.46 10.19
CA MET A 221 14.07 -16.89 9.64
C MET A 221 13.06 -15.75 9.59
N VAL A 222 12.31 -15.68 8.50
CA VAL A 222 11.12 -14.83 8.35
C VAL A 222 9.86 -15.69 8.39
N TYR A 223 8.99 -15.46 9.36
CA TYR A 223 7.69 -16.10 9.46
C TYR A 223 6.61 -15.20 8.88
N ILE A 224 5.74 -15.77 8.07
CA ILE A 224 4.57 -15.08 7.51
C ILE A 224 3.32 -15.79 8.03
N ILE A 225 2.61 -15.16 8.96
CA ILE A 225 1.39 -15.69 9.57
C ILE A 225 0.26 -15.55 8.58
N ASN A 226 -0.32 -16.66 8.13
CA ASN A 226 -1.46 -16.64 7.22
C ASN A 226 -2.47 -17.72 7.61
N LEU A 227 -3.75 -17.36 7.64
CA LEU A 227 -4.82 -18.35 7.79
C LEU A 227 -4.97 -19.12 6.47
N LYS A 228 -4.96 -20.46 6.52
CA LYS A 228 -5.09 -21.33 5.32
C LYS A 228 -6.23 -20.96 4.38
N LYS A 229 -7.35 -20.51 4.96
CA LYS A 229 -8.55 -20.10 4.20
C LYS A 229 -8.38 -18.82 3.38
N ARG A 230 -7.34 -18.02 3.65
CA ARG A 230 -7.07 -16.71 3.02
C ARG A 230 -6.03 -16.83 1.90
N ALA A 231 -6.36 -17.58 0.85
CA ALA A 231 -5.47 -17.83 -0.28
C ALA A 231 -5.02 -16.54 -1.00
N GLN A 232 -5.90 -15.53 -1.10
CA GLN A 232 -5.57 -14.25 -1.73
C GLN A 232 -4.50 -13.48 -0.95
N ARG A 233 -4.63 -13.39 0.39
CA ARG A 233 -3.61 -12.77 1.25
C ARG A 233 -2.27 -13.50 1.20
N ARG A 234 -2.31 -14.83 1.04
CA ARG A 234 -1.09 -15.62 0.81
C ARG A 234 -0.39 -15.22 -0.49
N VAL A 235 -1.12 -15.17 -1.60
CA VAL A 235 -0.58 -14.73 -2.90
C VAL A 235 -0.02 -13.31 -2.81
N PHE A 236 -0.70 -12.42 -2.10
CA PHE A 236 -0.18 -11.08 -1.81
C PHE A 236 1.19 -11.14 -1.10
N MET A 237 1.28 -11.87 0.01
CA MET A 237 2.54 -11.98 0.75
C MET A 237 3.66 -12.69 -0.04
N GLU A 238 3.33 -13.63 -0.94
CA GLU A 238 4.30 -14.23 -1.86
C GLU A 238 4.93 -13.18 -2.80
N HIS A 239 4.16 -12.19 -3.24
CA HIS A 239 4.70 -11.06 -4.00
C HIS A 239 5.56 -10.13 -3.15
N ILE A 240 5.13 -9.81 -1.92
CA ILE A 240 5.94 -9.03 -0.98
C ILE A 240 7.31 -9.70 -0.78
N VAL A 241 7.31 -11.00 -0.49
CA VAL A 241 8.53 -11.80 -0.33
C VAL A 241 9.44 -11.72 -1.54
N TYR A 242 8.88 -11.87 -2.74
CA TYR A 242 9.63 -11.84 -3.99
C TYR A 242 10.27 -10.47 -4.22
N GLU A 243 9.49 -9.39 -4.08
CA GLU A 243 9.96 -8.03 -4.34
C GLU A 243 10.96 -7.53 -3.28
N LEU A 244 10.78 -7.93 -2.02
CA LEU A 244 11.74 -7.65 -0.93
C LEU A 244 12.95 -8.59 -0.93
N GLY A 245 12.95 -9.62 -1.78
CA GLY A 245 14.01 -10.63 -1.90
C GLY A 245 14.31 -11.38 -0.61
N LEU A 246 13.26 -11.75 0.12
CA LEU A 246 13.39 -12.58 1.31
C LEU A 246 13.81 -14.00 0.89
N GLN A 247 14.87 -14.55 1.49
CA GLN A 247 15.45 -15.85 1.10
C GLN A 247 15.09 -16.96 2.09
N ASN A 248 15.23 -16.69 3.39
CA ASN A 248 14.89 -17.62 4.47
C ASN A 248 13.52 -17.24 5.05
N TYR A 249 12.46 -17.62 4.35
CA TYR A 249 11.10 -17.37 4.83
C TYR A 249 10.27 -18.66 4.84
N GLN A 250 9.25 -18.69 5.68
CA GLN A 250 8.21 -19.71 5.64
C GLN A 250 6.84 -19.12 5.97
N PHE A 251 5.81 -19.66 5.33
CA PHE A 251 4.43 -19.41 5.73
C PHE A 251 4.10 -20.27 6.94
N PHE A 252 3.65 -19.62 8.01
CA PHE A 252 3.11 -20.27 9.19
C PHE A 252 1.59 -20.35 9.08
N ASP A 253 1.06 -21.55 9.18
CA ASP A 253 -0.38 -21.78 9.18
C ASP A 253 -0.98 -21.24 10.48
N ALA A 254 -1.60 -20.05 10.40
CA ALA A 254 -2.16 -19.39 11.55
C ALA A 254 -3.26 -20.23 12.22
N VAL A 255 -3.36 -20.12 13.53
CA VAL A 255 -4.39 -20.77 14.34
C VAL A 255 -5.72 -20.09 14.09
N ASP A 256 -6.62 -20.77 13.38
CA ASP A 256 -7.96 -20.25 13.13
C ASP A 256 -8.79 -20.28 14.41
N GLY A 257 -9.06 -19.09 14.95
CA GLY A 257 -9.88 -18.93 16.16
C GLY A 257 -11.23 -19.67 16.07
N LYS A 258 -11.84 -19.71 14.88
CA LYS A 258 -13.13 -20.39 14.67
C LYS A 258 -13.06 -21.91 14.82
N GLN A 259 -11.86 -22.50 14.75
CA GLN A 259 -11.62 -23.94 14.90
C GLN A 259 -11.18 -24.33 16.32
N LEU A 260 -10.95 -23.34 17.20
CA LEU A 260 -10.57 -23.59 18.58
C LEU A 260 -11.76 -24.14 19.38
N ASN A 261 -11.49 -25.16 20.18
CA ASN A 261 -12.44 -25.72 21.13
C ASN A 261 -11.86 -25.73 22.56
N ASP A 262 -12.73 -25.84 23.56
CA ASP A 262 -12.33 -25.71 24.96
C ASP A 262 -11.43 -26.84 25.45
N SER A 263 -11.59 -28.06 24.93
CA SER A 263 -10.70 -29.18 25.26
C SER A 263 -9.27 -28.90 24.81
N TYR A 264 -9.10 -28.31 23.63
CA TYR A 264 -7.80 -27.95 23.10
C TYR A 264 -7.16 -26.80 23.90
N LEU A 265 -7.93 -25.75 24.22
CA LEU A 265 -7.44 -24.65 25.05
C LEU A 265 -7.07 -25.10 26.46
N ALA A 266 -7.87 -25.98 27.08
CA ALA A 266 -7.57 -26.54 28.40
C ALA A 266 -6.29 -27.39 28.37
N HIS A 267 -6.06 -28.16 27.29
CA HIS A 267 -4.83 -28.91 27.11
C HIS A 267 -3.59 -28.00 27.04
N LEU A 268 -3.70 -26.87 26.34
CA LEU A 268 -2.66 -25.85 26.26
C LEU A 268 -2.55 -24.96 27.51
N GLN A 269 -3.44 -25.15 28.49
CA GLN A 269 -3.53 -24.32 29.71
C GLN A 269 -3.72 -22.84 29.38
N VAL A 270 -4.52 -22.55 28.36
CA VAL A 270 -4.86 -21.18 27.96
C VAL A 270 -5.90 -20.61 28.92
N SER A 271 -5.57 -19.49 29.55
CA SER A 271 -6.50 -18.70 30.34
C SER A 271 -6.23 -17.22 30.19
N THR A 272 -7.30 -16.44 30.03
CA THR A 272 -7.25 -14.97 30.03
C THR A 272 -6.68 -14.45 31.36
N LEU A 273 -5.92 -13.37 31.30
CA LEU A 273 -5.45 -12.68 32.50
C LEU A 273 -6.62 -12.34 33.44
N PRO A 274 -6.56 -12.71 34.74
CA PRO A 274 -7.55 -12.28 35.71
C PRO A 274 -7.65 -10.76 35.78
N GLY A 275 -8.87 -10.21 35.69
CA GLY A 275 -9.09 -8.76 35.69
C GLY A 275 -8.85 -8.08 34.33
N TYR A 276 -8.67 -8.84 33.25
CA TYR A 276 -8.73 -8.30 31.90
C TYR A 276 -10.12 -7.68 31.64
N LYS A 277 -10.11 -6.54 30.96
CA LYS A 277 -11.28 -5.79 30.52
C LYS A 277 -10.93 -5.12 29.20
N GLU A 278 -11.68 -5.40 28.16
CA GLU A 278 -11.50 -4.80 26.85
C GLU A 278 -11.89 -3.31 26.87
N PRO A 279 -11.04 -2.39 26.38
CA PRO A 279 -11.34 -0.96 26.32
C PRO A 279 -12.61 -0.57 25.56
N TYR A 280 -12.98 -1.29 24.49
CA TYR A 280 -14.06 -0.86 23.59
C TYR A 280 -15.46 -1.36 23.96
N ASP A 281 -15.56 -2.55 24.55
CA ASP A 281 -16.85 -3.22 24.81
C ASP A 281 -17.01 -3.76 26.24
N ASP A 282 -16.05 -3.47 27.11
CA ASP A 282 -16.03 -3.86 28.52
C ASP A 282 -16.04 -5.39 28.79
N ARG A 283 -15.84 -6.24 27.78
CA ARG A 283 -15.79 -7.69 27.98
C ARG A 283 -14.57 -8.11 28.81
N THR A 284 -14.73 -9.17 29.58
CA THR A 284 -13.69 -9.68 30.49
C THR A 284 -13.00 -10.96 30.00
N TYR A 285 -13.17 -11.28 28.73
CA TYR A 285 -12.65 -12.50 28.10
C TYR A 285 -12.07 -12.18 26.72
N LEU A 286 -11.08 -12.96 26.27
CA LEU A 286 -10.58 -12.89 24.90
C LEU A 286 -11.52 -13.62 23.95
N THR A 287 -11.77 -13.02 22.79
CA THR A 287 -12.44 -13.67 21.68
C THR A 287 -11.60 -14.84 21.16
N ARG A 288 -12.25 -15.79 20.49
CA ARG A 288 -11.54 -16.91 19.86
C ARG A 288 -10.52 -16.44 18.82
N GLY A 289 -10.82 -15.36 18.11
CA GLY A 289 -9.93 -14.78 17.12
C GLY A 289 -8.67 -14.18 17.73
N GLU A 290 -8.79 -13.42 18.82
CA GLU A 290 -7.63 -12.93 19.58
C GLU A 290 -6.79 -14.07 20.16
N ILE A 291 -7.43 -15.11 20.70
CA ILE A 291 -6.72 -16.31 21.18
C ILE A 291 -5.97 -16.97 20.01
N GLY A 292 -6.60 -17.11 18.84
CA GLY A 292 -5.96 -17.67 17.64
C GLY A 292 -4.79 -16.84 17.15
N CYS A 293 -4.93 -15.51 17.14
CA CYS A 293 -3.84 -14.59 16.82
C CYS A 293 -2.67 -14.78 17.79
N PHE A 294 -2.92 -14.70 19.09
CA PHE A 294 -1.88 -14.88 20.12
C PHE A 294 -1.17 -16.23 20.00
N LEU A 295 -1.93 -17.33 19.85
CA LEU A 295 -1.36 -18.67 19.70
C LEU A 295 -0.49 -18.79 18.45
N SER A 296 -0.85 -18.12 17.35
CA SER A 296 -0.03 -18.11 16.12
C SER A 296 1.34 -17.50 16.37
N HIS A 297 1.42 -16.36 17.06
CA HIS A 297 2.70 -15.76 17.45
C HIS A 297 3.44 -16.62 18.48
N TYR A 298 2.73 -17.15 19.49
CA TYR A 298 3.33 -17.99 20.54
C TYR A 298 4.02 -19.23 19.98
N PHE A 299 3.39 -19.95 19.06
CA PHE A 299 3.99 -21.14 18.44
C PHE A 299 5.19 -20.81 17.57
N ILE A 300 5.21 -19.65 16.91
CA ILE A 300 6.39 -19.15 16.21
C ILE A 300 7.53 -18.88 17.20
N TRP A 301 7.26 -18.25 18.34
CA TRP A 301 8.28 -17.99 19.36
C TRP A 301 8.85 -19.30 19.92
N GLU A 302 8.01 -20.28 20.25
CA GLU A 302 8.44 -21.61 20.71
C GLU A 302 9.29 -22.31 19.65
N GLU A 303 8.85 -22.35 18.40
CA GLU A 303 9.59 -22.96 17.29
C GLU A 303 10.95 -22.28 17.08
N ALA A 304 11.00 -20.95 17.10
CA ALA A 304 12.24 -20.20 16.95
C ALA A 304 13.23 -20.47 18.09
N ARG A 305 12.74 -20.62 19.33
CA ARG A 305 13.54 -21.03 20.48
C ARG A 305 14.09 -22.44 20.31
N GLU A 306 13.24 -23.39 19.90
CA GLU A 306 13.62 -24.80 19.69
C GLU A 306 14.67 -24.95 18.59
N LYS A 307 14.53 -24.18 17.50
CA LYS A 307 15.49 -24.15 16.39
C LYS A 307 16.76 -23.35 16.68
N GLY A 308 16.78 -22.61 17.80
CA GLY A 308 17.94 -21.83 18.23
C GLY A 308 18.26 -20.63 17.33
N TYR A 309 17.24 -20.05 16.69
CA TYR A 309 17.42 -18.85 15.86
C TYR A 309 17.86 -17.65 16.70
N LYS A 310 18.80 -16.88 16.16
CA LYS A 310 19.36 -15.65 16.76
C LYS A 310 18.49 -14.43 16.55
N SER A 311 17.79 -14.40 15.42
CA SER A 311 16.84 -13.35 15.12
C SER A 311 15.78 -13.88 14.16
N ILE A 312 14.52 -13.49 14.41
CA ILE A 312 13.40 -13.80 13.53
C ILE A 312 12.67 -12.51 13.17
N LEU A 313 12.10 -12.47 11.96
CA LEU A 313 11.12 -11.46 11.55
C LEU A 313 9.76 -12.15 11.44
N ILE A 314 8.71 -11.51 11.94
CA ILE A 314 7.34 -12.00 11.90
C ILE A 314 6.51 -10.96 11.15
N LEU A 315 5.78 -11.41 10.13
CA LEU A 315 4.87 -10.62 9.31
C LEU A 315 3.47 -11.24 9.36
N GLU A 316 2.44 -10.42 9.54
CA GLU A 316 1.04 -10.84 9.33
C GLU A 316 0.69 -10.86 7.83
N ASP A 317 -0.43 -11.50 7.46
CA ASP A 317 -0.81 -11.72 6.05
C ASP A 317 -1.36 -10.49 5.32
N ASP A 318 -1.38 -9.35 5.98
CA ASP A 318 -1.72 -8.03 5.45
C ASP A 318 -0.57 -7.02 5.69
N ALA A 319 0.66 -7.47 5.91
CA ALA A 319 1.81 -6.60 6.04
C ALA A 319 2.21 -5.95 4.69
N GLU A 320 1.92 -4.65 4.54
CA GLU A 320 2.26 -3.81 3.39
C GLU A 320 3.51 -2.95 3.68
N PRO A 321 4.63 -3.16 2.97
CA PRO A 321 5.82 -2.31 3.09
C PRO A 321 5.64 -0.93 2.44
N VAL A 322 6.30 0.09 3.00
CA VAL A 322 6.39 1.43 2.38
C VAL A 322 7.24 1.42 1.10
N PRO A 323 7.09 2.40 0.19
CA PRO A 323 7.69 2.38 -1.15
C PRO A 323 9.22 2.30 -1.16
N ASP A 324 9.87 2.94 -0.19
CA ASP A 324 11.31 3.02 -0.04
C ASP A 324 11.83 2.12 1.08
N MET A 325 11.02 1.16 1.53
CA MET A 325 11.30 0.29 2.68
C MET A 325 12.68 -0.35 2.60
N LEU A 326 13.13 -0.77 1.42
CA LEU A 326 14.47 -1.35 1.25
C LEU A 326 15.62 -0.39 1.55
N SER A 327 15.45 0.90 1.25
CA SER A 327 16.47 1.92 1.52
C SER A 327 16.40 2.33 2.98
N GLN A 328 15.19 2.56 3.50
CA GLN A 328 14.95 2.89 4.90
C GLN A 328 15.42 1.76 5.84
N TYR A 329 15.11 0.50 5.49
CA TYR A 329 15.54 -0.67 6.25
C TYR A 329 17.06 -0.80 6.31
N LYS A 330 17.81 -0.40 5.27
CA LYS A 330 19.28 -0.42 5.34
C LYS A 330 19.81 0.52 6.41
N LEU A 331 19.17 1.68 6.58
CA LEU A 331 19.54 2.65 7.59
C LEU A 331 19.19 2.12 9.00
N VAL A 332 17.96 1.60 9.16
CA VAL A 332 17.52 0.91 10.39
C VAL A 332 18.43 -0.26 10.75
N SER A 333 18.81 -1.09 9.77
CA SER A 333 19.71 -2.24 9.95
C SER A 333 21.10 -1.81 10.39
N ALA A 334 21.64 -0.72 9.82
CA ALA A 334 22.94 -0.18 10.21
C ALA A 334 22.93 0.28 11.67
N GLU A 335 21.89 0.99 12.11
CA GLU A 335 21.73 1.41 13.50
C GLU A 335 21.47 0.22 14.43
N MET A 336 20.62 -0.72 14.06
CA MET A 336 20.37 -1.93 14.84
C MET A 336 21.67 -2.72 15.09
N LYS A 337 22.58 -2.76 14.10
CA LYS A 337 23.89 -3.39 14.23
C LYS A 337 24.84 -2.59 15.14
N SER A 338 24.77 -1.25 15.14
CA SER A 338 25.60 -0.40 16.01
C SER A 338 25.29 -0.61 17.50
N LEU A 339 24.07 -1.05 17.81
CA LEU A 339 23.64 -1.41 19.17
C LEU A 339 24.27 -2.72 19.71
N ASN A 340 25.09 -3.42 18.91
CA ASN A 340 25.85 -4.62 19.32
C ASN A 340 24.97 -5.68 20.01
N GLY A 341 23.77 -5.92 19.49
CA GLY A 341 22.83 -6.92 20.03
C GLY A 341 22.05 -6.46 21.27
N ASN A 342 22.12 -5.18 21.64
CA ASN A 342 21.32 -4.64 22.73
C ASN A 342 19.88 -4.29 22.29
N TRP A 343 19.15 -5.28 21.80
CA TRP A 343 17.73 -5.17 21.47
C TRP A 343 17.04 -6.52 21.64
N ASP A 344 15.75 -6.49 21.95
CA ASP A 344 14.91 -7.68 22.15
C ASP A 344 13.77 -7.75 21.13
N LEU A 345 13.15 -6.60 20.89
CA LEU A 345 12.00 -6.43 20.01
C LEU A 345 12.27 -5.24 19.09
N LEU A 346 12.05 -5.41 17.79
CA LEU A 346 12.11 -4.33 16.81
C LEU A 346 10.80 -4.28 16.03
N TYR A 347 10.02 -3.21 16.21
CA TYR A 347 8.85 -2.96 15.38
C TYR A 347 9.25 -2.39 14.01
N LEU A 348 8.75 -3.01 12.94
CA LEU A 348 8.79 -2.47 11.58
C LEU A 348 7.44 -1.90 11.16
N GLY A 349 6.35 -2.45 11.71
CA GLY A 349 4.99 -1.95 11.57
C GLY A 349 4.22 -2.07 12.88
N ARG A 350 3.71 -0.92 13.35
CA ARG A 350 2.89 -0.76 14.57
C ARG A 350 2.02 0.49 14.42
N SER A 351 0.95 0.61 15.21
CA SER A 351 0.21 1.86 15.38
C SER A 351 0.58 2.53 16.70
N PRO A 352 1.39 3.61 16.71
CA PRO A 352 1.69 4.35 17.94
C PRO A 352 0.44 5.05 18.49
N VAL A 353 0.37 5.18 19.81
CA VAL A 353 -0.67 5.97 20.50
C VAL A 353 0.01 7.18 21.16
N ASP A 354 0.09 8.30 20.44
CA ASP A 354 0.94 9.45 20.81
C ASP A 354 0.26 10.49 21.74
N GLU A 355 -0.94 10.21 22.26
CA GLU A 355 -1.71 11.16 23.06
C GLU A 355 -1.47 11.10 24.57
N THR A 356 -0.74 10.10 25.08
CA THR A 356 -0.61 9.83 26.53
C THR A 356 0.81 10.02 27.08
N VAL A 357 1.07 9.67 28.35
CA VAL A 357 2.40 9.69 28.98
C VAL A 357 3.32 8.58 28.45
N LEU A 358 2.77 7.62 27.70
CA LEU A 358 3.45 6.45 27.15
C LEU A 358 3.90 6.71 25.72
N LYS A 359 4.61 7.83 25.48
CA LYS A 359 4.99 8.26 24.13
C LYS A 359 6.23 7.56 23.62
N THR A 360 6.33 7.51 22.30
CA THR A 360 7.57 7.21 21.60
C THR A 360 8.63 8.27 21.96
N SER A 361 9.88 7.85 22.12
CA SER A 361 11.00 8.74 22.45
C SER A 361 12.23 8.44 21.59
N ASP A 362 12.95 9.48 21.25
CA ASP A 362 14.19 9.38 20.48
C ASP A 362 15.28 8.69 21.31
N ILE A 363 16.18 7.98 20.63
CA ILE A 363 17.34 7.35 21.25
C ILE A 363 18.57 8.18 20.86
N GLU A 364 19.33 8.65 21.85
CA GLU A 364 20.51 9.48 21.61
C GLU A 364 21.50 8.78 20.66
N GLY A 365 21.85 9.46 19.58
CA GLY A 365 22.79 8.99 18.56
C GLY A 365 22.17 8.09 17.48
N LEU A 366 20.86 7.87 17.48
CA LEU A 366 20.13 7.17 16.42
C LEU A 366 19.13 8.12 15.75
N GLU A 367 19.00 8.03 14.43
CA GLU A 367 18.08 8.85 13.62
C GLU A 367 16.89 8.03 13.10
N HIS A 368 17.03 6.71 12.98
CA HIS A 368 16.02 5.84 12.37
C HIS A 368 15.43 4.79 13.31
N LEU A 369 15.90 4.78 14.56
CA LEU A 369 15.42 3.93 15.63
C LEU A 369 14.99 4.78 16.83
N VAL A 370 13.81 4.48 17.34
CA VAL A 370 13.22 5.12 18.52
C VAL A 370 12.85 4.07 19.56
N SER A 371 12.73 4.50 20.82
CA SER A 371 12.13 3.68 21.88
C SER A 371 10.61 3.79 21.74
N PRO A 372 9.89 2.68 21.45
CA PRO A 372 8.46 2.73 21.22
C PRO A 372 7.70 3.03 22.51
N GLY A 373 6.68 3.89 22.39
CA GLY A 373 5.65 4.05 23.41
C GLY A 373 4.58 2.95 23.35
N TYR A 374 3.41 3.23 23.92
CA TYR A 374 2.25 2.35 23.79
C TYR A 374 1.85 2.21 22.32
N SER A 375 1.61 0.97 21.89
CA SER A 375 1.46 0.61 20.49
C SER A 375 0.39 -0.45 20.27
N TYR A 376 -0.47 -0.27 19.28
CA TYR A 376 -1.30 -1.35 18.74
C TYR A 376 -0.61 -2.06 17.59
N TRP A 377 -1.18 -3.20 17.21
CA TRP A 377 -0.78 -4.06 16.10
C TRP A 377 0.51 -4.85 16.33
N THR A 378 0.53 -6.03 15.74
CA THR A 378 1.71 -6.90 15.61
C THR A 378 2.02 -7.23 14.15
N VAL A 379 1.56 -6.37 13.23
CA VAL A 379 1.63 -6.58 11.76
C VAL A 379 3.03 -6.90 11.26
N ALA A 380 4.07 -6.25 11.81
CA ALA A 380 5.44 -6.61 11.49
C ALA A 380 6.43 -6.24 12.61
N TYR A 381 7.09 -7.26 13.16
CA TYR A 381 8.14 -7.07 14.16
C TYR A 381 9.18 -8.20 14.13
N ALA A 382 10.36 -7.90 14.65
CA ALA A 382 11.43 -8.87 14.83
C ALA A 382 11.72 -9.11 16.31
N LEU A 383 12.19 -10.32 16.62
CA LEU A 383 12.69 -10.68 17.94
C LEU A 383 14.12 -11.21 17.83
N SER A 384 14.98 -10.81 18.78
CA SER A 384 16.26 -11.47 18.99
C SER A 384 16.08 -12.74 19.82
N ASP A 385 17.10 -13.60 19.91
CA ASP A 385 17.08 -14.78 20.79
C ASP A 385 16.79 -14.41 22.26
N ARG A 386 17.36 -13.30 22.73
CA ARG A 386 17.08 -12.74 24.06
C ARG A 386 15.62 -12.32 24.19
N GLY A 387 15.06 -11.67 23.16
CA GLY A 387 13.66 -11.30 23.09
C GLY A 387 12.72 -12.50 23.12
N ILE A 388 12.97 -13.53 22.29
CA ILE A 388 12.21 -14.79 22.26
C ILE A 388 12.16 -15.42 23.66
N ASN A 389 13.31 -15.51 24.34
CA ASN A 389 13.36 -16.09 25.68
C ASN A 389 12.58 -15.26 26.71
N LYS A 390 12.65 -13.92 26.64
CA LYS A 390 11.91 -13.02 27.54
C LYS A 390 10.40 -13.10 27.32
N VAL A 391 9.91 -13.14 26.08
CA VAL A 391 8.45 -13.28 25.83
C VAL A 391 7.94 -14.65 26.29
N LEU A 392 8.74 -15.72 26.17
CA LEU A 392 8.29 -17.05 26.60
C LEU A 392 8.40 -17.27 28.12
N SER A 393 9.40 -16.68 28.79
CA SER A 393 9.66 -16.90 30.23
C SER A 393 8.51 -16.48 31.15
N HIS A 394 7.65 -15.59 30.67
CA HIS A 394 6.53 -15.06 31.43
C HIS A 394 5.31 -15.99 31.48
N LYS A 395 5.35 -17.17 30.85
CA LYS A 395 4.21 -18.13 30.80
C LYS A 395 2.91 -17.49 30.28
N PRO A 396 2.94 -16.88 29.08
CA PRO A 396 1.83 -16.07 28.58
C PRO A 396 0.51 -16.85 28.42
N LEU A 397 0.54 -18.16 28.14
CA LEU A 397 -0.69 -18.94 27.92
C LEU A 397 -1.62 -18.94 29.14
N SER A 398 -1.07 -19.06 30.34
CA SER A 398 -1.84 -19.08 31.59
C SER A 398 -2.39 -17.72 32.04
N LYS A 399 -2.02 -16.64 31.35
CA LYS A 399 -2.41 -15.27 31.67
C LYS A 399 -2.41 -14.41 30.42
N MET A 400 -3.16 -14.89 29.43
CA MET A 400 -3.17 -14.37 28.08
C MET A 400 -3.81 -12.99 28.02
N LEU A 401 -3.20 -12.15 27.20
CA LEU A 401 -3.67 -10.85 26.75
C LEU A 401 -3.55 -10.82 25.22
N PRO A 402 -4.17 -9.87 24.51
CA PRO A 402 -3.86 -9.62 23.10
C PRO A 402 -2.35 -9.44 22.88
N SER A 403 -1.85 -9.85 21.71
CA SER A 403 -0.40 -9.93 21.43
C SER A 403 0.29 -8.57 21.54
N ASP A 404 -0.32 -7.52 21.03
CA ASP A 404 0.17 -6.14 21.15
C ASP A 404 0.18 -5.68 22.61
N ILE A 405 -0.92 -5.82 23.36
CA ILE A 405 -0.98 -5.46 24.80
C ILE A 405 0.09 -6.22 25.59
N TYR A 406 0.24 -7.51 25.34
CA TYR A 406 1.22 -8.35 26.02
C TYR A 406 2.64 -7.86 25.80
N LEU A 407 3.04 -7.57 24.55
CA LEU A 407 4.37 -7.06 24.24
C LEU A 407 4.63 -5.70 24.92
N ASN A 408 3.67 -4.77 24.86
CA ASN A 408 3.75 -3.46 25.52
C ASN A 408 4.07 -3.57 27.01
N ILE A 409 3.39 -4.49 27.70
CA ILE A 409 3.64 -4.72 29.12
C ILE A 409 5.09 -5.16 29.36
N LEU A 410 5.67 -6.00 28.51
CA LEU A 410 7.03 -6.53 28.74
C LEU A 410 8.14 -5.48 28.61
N TYR A 411 7.92 -4.40 27.86
CA TYR A 411 8.80 -3.23 27.83
C TYR A 411 8.27 -2.05 28.67
N ASP A 412 7.38 -2.35 29.63
CA ASP A 412 6.82 -1.45 30.65
C ASP A 412 5.98 -0.27 30.11
N MET A 413 5.49 -0.35 28.88
CA MET A 413 4.70 0.70 28.23
C MET A 413 3.19 0.37 28.25
N HIS A 414 2.61 0.22 29.43
CA HIS A 414 1.16 0.05 29.58
C HIS A 414 0.64 0.80 30.81
N ALA A 415 -0.56 1.39 30.72
CA ALA A 415 -1.11 2.21 31.80
C ALA A 415 -1.68 1.39 32.96
N ASN A 416 -2.19 0.18 32.69
CA ASN A 416 -2.77 -0.69 33.72
C ASN A 416 -1.68 -1.37 34.57
N GLU A 417 -1.44 -0.83 35.78
CA GLU A 417 -0.47 -1.37 36.75
C GLU A 417 -0.84 -2.76 37.26
N GLU A 418 -2.13 -3.08 37.42
CA GLU A 418 -2.55 -4.40 37.89
C GLU A 418 -2.15 -5.48 36.90
N TRP A 419 -2.34 -5.21 35.60
CA TRP A 419 -1.91 -6.11 34.54
C TRP A 419 -0.38 -6.21 34.48
N LYS A 420 0.32 -5.07 34.51
CA LYS A 420 1.79 -5.05 34.51
C LYS A 420 2.40 -5.83 35.68
N ASN A 421 1.81 -5.76 36.87
CA ASN A 421 2.30 -6.48 38.05
C ASN A 421 2.23 -8.02 37.91
N GLN A 422 1.43 -8.54 36.98
CA GLN A 422 1.41 -9.97 36.67
C GLN A 422 2.63 -10.40 35.85
N PHE A 423 3.40 -9.47 35.28
CA PHE A 423 4.56 -9.75 34.44
C PHE A 423 5.80 -9.07 35.03
N SER A 424 6.78 -9.86 35.45
CA SER A 424 8.05 -9.37 35.99
C SER A 424 9.17 -10.37 35.70
N PRO A 425 10.37 -9.91 35.31
CA PRO A 425 10.74 -8.51 35.06
C PRO A 425 10.26 -7.97 33.70
N ARG A 426 9.82 -6.70 33.64
CA ARG A 426 9.43 -6.00 32.41
C ARG A 426 10.62 -5.25 31.81
N ASN A 427 11.60 -6.01 31.33
CA ASN A 427 12.88 -5.47 30.85
C ASN A 427 13.16 -5.82 29.37
N LEU A 428 12.11 -6.01 28.56
CA LEU A 428 12.24 -6.19 27.12
C LEU A 428 12.76 -4.87 26.51
N VAL A 429 13.91 -4.90 25.85
CA VAL A 429 14.48 -3.73 25.17
C VAL A 429 13.82 -3.61 23.80
N ALA A 430 12.78 -2.79 23.72
CA ALA A 430 12.03 -2.57 22.50
C ALA A 430 12.57 -1.39 21.70
N LEU A 431 12.57 -1.53 20.39
CA LEU A 431 12.91 -0.52 19.40
C LEU A 431 11.80 -0.45 18.35
N SER A 432 11.70 0.67 17.65
CA SER A 432 10.83 0.84 16.49
C SER A 432 11.57 1.59 15.40
N ALA A 433 11.37 1.19 14.15
CA ALA A 433 11.77 2.00 13.00
C ALA A 433 11.03 3.34 13.00
N SER A 434 11.74 4.41 12.63
CA SER A 434 11.21 5.76 12.41
C SER A 434 11.84 6.36 11.14
N PRO A 435 11.07 6.64 10.08
CA PRO A 435 9.62 6.42 9.94
C PRO A 435 9.26 4.91 9.93
N ARG A 436 7.97 4.61 10.12
CA ARG A 436 7.46 3.22 10.05
C ARG A 436 7.67 2.64 8.65
N LEU A 437 8.00 1.35 8.58
CA LEU A 437 8.35 0.68 7.32
C LEU A 437 7.23 -0.20 6.77
N ILE A 438 6.30 -0.63 7.61
CA ILE A 438 5.23 -1.55 7.25
C ILE A 438 3.92 -1.10 7.91
N PHE A 439 2.82 -1.23 7.17
CA PHE A 439 1.46 -0.94 7.60
C PHE A 439 0.56 -2.15 7.31
N PRO A 440 -0.63 -2.23 7.93
CA PRO A 440 -1.69 -3.09 7.42
C PRO A 440 -2.10 -2.64 6.01
N ALA A 441 -2.37 -3.60 5.13
CA ALA A 441 -2.81 -3.36 3.76
C ALA A 441 -4.23 -2.75 3.70
N LEU A 442 -5.05 -3.03 4.71
CA LEU A 442 -6.42 -2.57 4.85
C LEU A 442 -6.66 -2.02 6.25
N PHE A 443 -7.46 -0.98 6.34
CA PHE A 443 -7.92 -0.38 7.59
C PHE A 443 -9.43 -0.60 7.80
N PRO A 444 -9.92 -0.55 9.05
CA PRO A 444 -11.35 -0.52 9.31
C PRO A 444 -12.04 0.59 8.50
N GLY A 445 -13.04 0.23 7.70
CA GLY A 445 -13.74 1.12 6.77
C GLY A 445 -13.39 0.91 5.30
N ASP A 446 -12.31 0.21 4.98
CA ASP A 446 -11.97 -0.13 3.59
C ASP A 446 -12.86 -1.24 3.03
N ASP A 447 -13.17 -1.16 1.72
CA ASP A 447 -13.86 -2.24 1.00
C ASP A 447 -13.06 -3.54 1.11
N ASN A 448 -13.72 -4.63 1.55
CA ASN A 448 -13.13 -5.95 1.82
C ASN A 448 -12.19 -6.02 3.04
N PHE A 449 -12.20 -5.02 3.93
CA PHE A 449 -11.55 -5.16 5.23
C PHE A 449 -12.15 -6.35 6.00
N VAL A 450 -11.29 -7.29 6.41
CA VAL A 450 -11.68 -8.44 7.21
C VAL A 450 -10.68 -8.58 8.34
N SER A 451 -11.19 -8.57 9.56
CA SER A 451 -10.42 -8.86 10.77
C SER A 451 -11.03 -10.01 11.52
N ASP A 452 -10.18 -10.90 12.04
CA ASP A 452 -10.61 -11.94 12.98
C ASP A 452 -10.43 -11.49 14.44
N THR A 453 -9.81 -10.32 14.70
CA THR A 453 -9.46 -9.82 16.04
C THR A 453 -10.12 -8.50 16.43
N SER A 454 -10.55 -7.69 15.46
CA SER A 454 -11.24 -6.42 15.73
C SER A 454 -12.74 -6.55 15.48
N PHE A 455 -13.54 -5.87 16.30
CA PHE A 455 -14.96 -5.67 16.03
C PHE A 455 -15.13 -4.71 14.85
N GLU A 456 -16.14 -4.93 14.01
CA GLU A 456 -16.66 -3.89 13.12
C GLU A 456 -17.11 -2.73 14.02
N VAL A 457 -16.36 -1.62 14.02
CA VAL A 457 -16.86 -0.37 14.60
C VAL A 457 -18.01 0.06 13.69
N PRO A 458 -19.23 0.27 14.20
CA PRO A 458 -20.28 0.93 13.42
C PRO A 458 -19.74 2.30 12.99
N GLU A 459 -19.99 2.68 11.74
CA GLU A 459 -19.67 4.00 11.19
C GLU A 459 -19.79 5.08 12.28
N HIS A 460 -18.69 5.78 12.57
CA HIS A 460 -18.78 6.98 13.36
C HIS A 460 -19.66 7.95 12.58
N ASP A 461 -20.91 8.10 13.03
CA ASP A 461 -21.78 9.20 12.66
C ASP A 461 -20.99 10.52 12.78
N GLU A 462 -21.11 11.31 11.71
CA GLU A 462 -20.65 12.67 11.53
C GLU A 462 -20.62 13.51 12.82
N LEU A 463 -19.49 14.19 13.07
CA LEU A 463 -19.45 15.52 13.69
C LEU A 463 -18.35 16.38 13.09
#